data_AF-A0A1G1IC58-F1
#
_entry.id   AF-A0A1G1IC58-F1
#
_cell.length_a   1.000
_cell.length_b   1.000
_cell.length_c   1.000
_cell.angle_alpha   90.00
_cell.angle_beta   90.00
_cell.angle_gamma   90.00
#
_symmetry.space_group_name_H-M   'P 1'
#
loop_
_entity.id
_entity.type
_entity.pdbx_description
1 polymer ?
#
loop_
_entity_poly.entity_id
_entity_poly.type
_entity_poly.pdbx_seq_one_letter_code
_entity_poly.pdbx_strand_id
1 'polypeptide(L)'
;MTAQATKDFRTLDGSVKEQVARQIRKLETAPLLGEHLGNRGGLDLTGYYKLYAARKAIRIVYRIVEMEVIVEVVAIGKREDFEVYREAFKRILKG
;
A
#
# COMPACT_ATOMS: atom_id res chain seq x y z
N MET A 1 3.81 -9.28 2.96
CA MET A 1 5.11 -9.16 3.67
C MET A 1 6.23 -9.60 2.73
N THR A 2 7.43 -9.02 2.83
CA THR A 2 8.60 -9.50 2.07
C THR A 2 9.05 -10.88 2.59
N ALA A 3 9.84 -11.61 1.79
CA ALA A 3 10.35 -12.92 2.21
C ALA A 3 11.17 -12.83 3.52
N GLN A 4 11.97 -11.78 3.69
CA GLN A 4 12.77 -11.58 4.90
C GLN A 4 11.88 -11.26 6.11
N ALA A 5 10.92 -10.34 5.98
CA ALA A 5 10.00 -10.02 7.08
C ALA A 5 9.15 -11.24 7.51
N THR A 6 8.82 -12.13 6.58
CA THR A 6 8.13 -13.40 6.90
C THR A 6 9.01 -14.33 7.73
N LYS A 7 10.33 -14.39 7.48
CA LYS A 7 11.27 -15.15 8.31
C LYS A 7 11.35 -14.54 9.71
N ASP A 8 11.53 -13.23 9.80
CA ASP A 8 11.61 -12.51 11.09
C ASP A 8 10.34 -12.69 11.93
N PHE A 9 9.16 -12.69 11.29
CA PHE A 9 7.90 -12.97 11.96
C PHE A 9 7.79 -14.43 12.45
N ARG A 10 8.30 -15.39 11.67
CA ARG A 10 8.26 -16.82 12.04
C ARG A 10 9.14 -17.14 13.24
N THR A 11 10.22 -16.39 13.48
CA THR A 11 11.11 -16.59 14.64
C THR A 11 10.57 -16.00 15.94
N LEU A 12 9.46 -15.25 15.92
CA LEU A 12 8.86 -14.71 17.13
C LEU A 12 8.22 -15.81 18.00
N ASP A 13 8.39 -15.68 19.31
CA ASP A 13 7.72 -16.50 20.32
C ASP A 13 6.20 -16.32 20.27
N GLY A 14 5.44 -17.35 20.67
CA GLY A 14 3.99 -17.44 20.44
C GLY A 14 3.20 -16.17 20.80
N SER A 15 3.34 -15.69 22.03
CA SER A 15 2.60 -14.51 22.51
C SER A 15 2.99 -13.22 21.79
N VAL A 16 4.28 -13.05 21.46
CA VAL A 16 4.79 -11.90 20.70
C VAL A 16 4.31 -11.97 19.25
N LYS A 17 4.38 -13.15 18.63
CA LYS A 17 3.90 -13.42 17.27
C LYS A 17 2.43 -13.08 17.12
N GLU A 18 1.58 -13.48 18.08
CA GLU A 18 0.16 -13.12 18.08
C GLU A 18 -0.08 -11.61 18.21
N GLN A 19 0.66 -10.93 19.10
CA GLN A 19 0.57 -9.48 19.26
C GLN A 19 0.98 -8.73 17.99
N VAL A 20 2.04 -9.19 17.30
CA VAL A 20 2.48 -8.65 16.02
C VAL A 20 1.45 -8.92 14.93
N ALA A 21 0.92 -10.15 14.83
CA ALA A 21 -0.11 -10.51 13.85
C ALA A 21 -1.36 -9.63 13.99
N ARG A 22 -1.81 -9.35 15.23
CA ARG A 22 -2.93 -8.45 15.48
C ARG A 22 -2.69 -7.03 14.96
N GLN A 23 -1.47 -6.50 15.09
CA GLN A 23 -1.14 -5.17 14.56
C GLN A 23 -1.07 -5.18 13.03
N ILE A 24 -0.50 -6.23 12.42
CA ILE A 24 -0.45 -6.38 10.96
C ILE A 24 -1.88 -6.40 10.38
N ARG A 25 -2.81 -7.17 10.97
CA ARG A 25 -4.21 -7.22 10.50
C ARG A 25 -4.89 -5.85 10.50
N LYS A 26 -4.56 -4.96 11.45
CA LYS A 26 -5.13 -3.61 11.46
C LYS A 26 -4.72 -2.77 10.24
N LEU A 27 -3.56 -3.08 9.64
CA LEU A 27 -3.09 -2.38 8.45
C LEU A 27 -3.92 -2.70 7.20
N GLU A 28 -4.71 -3.80 7.21
CA GLU A 28 -5.61 -4.15 6.11
C GLU A 28 -6.72 -3.11 5.91
N THR A 29 -7.18 -2.48 7.00
CA THR A 29 -8.26 -1.47 6.97
C THR A 29 -7.80 -0.07 7.37
N ALA A 30 -6.67 0.06 8.07
CA ALA A 30 -6.10 1.33 8.48
C ALA A 30 -4.59 1.37 8.17
N PRO A 31 -4.19 1.46 6.89
CA PRO A 31 -2.79 1.43 6.49
C PRO A 31 -1.99 2.65 6.98
N LEU A 32 -2.66 3.75 7.36
CA LEU A 32 -2.02 4.96 7.91
C LEU A 32 -1.91 4.95 9.46
N LEU A 33 -2.11 3.80 10.10
CA LEU A 33 -2.08 3.68 11.57
C LEU A 33 -0.68 3.91 12.17
N GLY A 34 0.38 3.78 11.37
CA GLY A 34 1.77 3.92 11.82
C GLY A 34 2.24 5.37 11.86
N GLU A 35 3.33 5.60 12.58
CA GLU A 35 4.06 6.87 12.53
C GLU A 35 4.95 6.92 11.29
N HIS A 36 4.92 8.03 10.56
CA HIS A 36 5.84 8.27 9.45
C HIS A 36 7.30 8.19 9.92
N LEU A 37 8.12 7.51 9.13
CA LEU A 37 9.56 7.53 9.23
C LEU A 37 10.13 8.58 8.27
N GLY A 38 11.31 9.07 8.59
CA GLY A 38 12.07 10.00 7.76
C GLY A 38 13.55 9.70 7.87
N ASN A 39 14.38 10.63 7.41
CA ASN A 39 15.82 10.49 7.51
C ASN A 39 16.32 10.84 8.92
N ARG A 40 16.93 9.88 9.62
CA ARG A 40 17.53 10.12 10.94
C ARG A 40 18.72 9.20 11.17
N GLY A 41 19.83 9.78 11.65
CA GLY A 41 21.02 9.01 12.07
C GLY A 41 21.69 8.24 10.93
N GLY A 42 21.64 8.76 9.70
CA GLY A 42 22.20 8.09 8.52
C GLY A 42 21.32 6.99 7.91
N LEU A 43 20.09 6.81 8.41
CA LEU A 43 19.12 5.88 7.86
C LEU A 43 17.99 6.66 7.20
N ASP A 44 17.90 6.58 5.87
CA ASP A 44 16.79 7.15 5.12
C ASP A 44 15.67 6.12 4.99
N LEU A 45 14.60 6.34 5.75
CA LEU A 45 13.36 5.54 5.72
C LEU A 45 12.17 6.39 5.30
N THR A 46 12.40 7.45 4.52
CA THR A 46 11.34 8.28 3.95
C THR A 46 10.37 7.43 3.13
N GLY A 47 9.07 7.64 3.32
CA GLY A 47 8.01 6.84 2.69
C GLY A 47 7.67 5.52 3.41
N TYR A 48 8.36 5.22 4.52
CA TYR A 48 8.01 4.12 5.41
C TYR A 48 7.28 4.61 6.66
N TYR A 49 6.63 3.68 7.33
CA TYR A 49 5.89 3.84 8.56
C TYR A 49 6.42 2.84 9.59
N LYS A 50 6.32 3.18 10.87
CA LYS A 50 6.52 2.24 11.98
C LYS A 50 5.24 2.09 12.79
N LEU A 51 4.98 0.87 13.25
CA LEU A 51 3.92 0.55 14.20
C LEU A 51 4.49 -0.28 15.35
N TYR A 52 4.13 0.07 16.59
CA TYR A 52 4.56 -0.68 17.76
C TYR A 52 3.68 -1.91 18.00
N ALA A 53 4.31 -3.01 18.39
CA ALA A 53 3.67 -4.22 18.89
C ALA A 53 4.30 -4.66 20.22
N ALA A 54 3.63 -5.59 20.91
CA ALA A 54 4.15 -6.20 22.14
C ALA A 54 4.65 -5.19 23.19
N ARG A 55 3.77 -4.30 23.67
CA ARG A 55 4.12 -3.24 24.64
C ARG A 55 5.34 -2.40 24.22
N LYS A 56 5.44 -2.08 22.92
CA LYS A 56 6.54 -1.32 22.28
C LYS A 56 7.88 -2.05 22.19
N ALA A 57 7.95 -3.34 22.55
CA ALA A 57 9.16 -4.14 22.40
C ALA A 57 9.48 -4.46 20.93
N ILE A 58 8.47 -4.52 20.06
CA ILE A 58 8.62 -4.83 18.63
C ILE A 58 8.15 -3.64 17.78
N ARG A 59 8.87 -3.38 16.69
CA ARG A 59 8.51 -2.40 15.65
C ARG A 59 8.24 -3.13 14.34
N ILE A 60 7.08 -2.89 13.76
CA ILE A 60 6.73 -3.30 12.40
C ILE A 60 7.05 -2.12 11.50
N VAL A 61 8.00 -2.28 10.58
CA VAL A 61 8.32 -1.27 9.57
C VAL A 61 7.71 -1.69 8.25
N TYR A 62 6.91 -0.81 7.66
CA TYR A 62 6.18 -1.09 6.42
C TYR A 62 6.09 0.16 5.56
N ARG A 63 5.70 -0.01 4.31
CA ARG A 63 5.32 1.08 3.40
C ARG A 63 3.97 0.76 2.83
N ILE A 64 3.20 1.79 2.50
CA ILE A 64 1.99 1.65 1.72
C ILE A 64 2.44 1.64 0.26
N VAL A 65 2.13 0.57 -0.46
CA VAL A 65 2.36 0.50 -1.90
C VAL A 65 1.00 0.59 -2.54
N GLU A 66 0.65 1.78 -3.00
CA GLU A 66 -0.52 1.94 -3.86
C GLU A 66 -0.14 1.38 -5.24
N MET A 67 -0.81 0.32 -5.68
CA MET A 67 -0.82 -0.01 -7.11
C MET A 67 -1.64 1.07 -7.81
N GLU A 68 -1.05 1.73 -8.80
CA GLU A 68 -1.67 2.84 -9.53
C GLU A 68 -3.08 2.49 -10.01
N VAL A 69 -4.04 3.39 -9.74
CA VAL A 69 -5.29 3.41 -10.50
C VAL A 69 -4.97 4.09 -11.82
N ILE A 70 -4.77 3.30 -12.88
CA ILE A 70 -4.62 3.85 -14.23
C ILE A 70 -6.01 4.23 -14.72
N VAL A 71 -6.30 5.53 -14.74
CA VAL A 71 -7.48 6.10 -15.38
C VAL A 71 -7.10 6.55 -16.79
N GLU A 72 -7.39 5.72 -17.77
CA GLU A 72 -7.22 6.09 -19.17
C GLU A 72 -8.49 6.77 -19.68
N VAL A 73 -8.39 8.07 -19.99
CA VAL A 73 -9.49 8.82 -20.62
C VAL A 73 -9.37 8.68 -22.13
N VAL A 74 -10.16 7.79 -22.71
CA VAL A 74 -10.07 7.42 -24.13
C VAL A 74 -10.71 8.46 -25.07
N ALA A 75 -11.75 9.18 -24.62
CA ALA A 75 -12.36 10.30 -25.35
C ALA A 75 -13.14 11.25 -24.43
N ILE A 76 -13.18 12.54 -24.79
CA ILE A 76 -14.01 13.58 -24.17
C ILE A 76 -14.72 14.33 -25.31
N GLY A 77 -16.03 14.53 -25.20
CA GLY A 77 -16.85 15.16 -26.23
C GLY A 77 -18.30 15.35 -25.79
N LYS A 78 -19.12 15.95 -26.65
CA LYS A 78 -20.55 16.17 -26.37
C LYS A 78 -21.31 14.85 -26.24
N ARG A 79 -22.40 14.86 -25.45
CA ARG A 79 -23.32 13.72 -25.30
C ARG A 79 -24.19 13.50 -26.54
N GLU A 80 -24.37 14.52 -27.35
CA GLU A 80 -25.26 14.52 -28.51
C GLU A 80 -24.85 13.44 -29.52
N ASP A 81 -25.86 12.78 -30.08
CA ASP A 81 -25.78 11.81 -31.16
C ASP A 81 -24.72 10.72 -31.02
N PHE A 82 -24.30 10.35 -29.80
CA PHE A 82 -23.28 9.34 -29.52
C PHE A 82 -21.88 9.63 -30.10
N GLU A 83 -21.56 10.89 -30.40
CA GLU A 83 -20.30 11.25 -31.05
C GLU A 83 -19.06 10.80 -30.27
N VAL A 84 -18.99 11.14 -28.98
CA VAL A 84 -17.85 10.79 -28.11
C VAL A 84 -17.65 9.27 -28.01
N TYR A 85 -18.72 8.48 -28.03
CA TYR A 85 -18.64 7.02 -27.96
C TYR A 85 -18.11 6.42 -29.27
N ARG A 86 -18.53 6.94 -30.42
CA ARG A 86 -18.00 6.50 -31.72
C ARG A 86 -16.51 6.80 -31.86
N GLU A 87 -16.08 7.95 -31.35
CA GLU A 87 -14.66 8.30 -31.33
C GLU A 87 -13.86 7.40 -30.39
N ALA A 88 -14.35 7.15 -29.17
CA ALA A 88 -13.73 6.21 -28.25
C ALA A 88 -13.58 4.82 -28.88
N PHE A 89 -14.65 4.32 -29.50
CA PHE A 89 -14.66 3.01 -30.17
C PHE A 89 -13.61 2.91 -31.29
N LYS A 90 -13.47 3.95 -32.12
CA LYS A 90 -12.43 4.00 -33.16
C LYS A 90 -11.00 4.00 -32.59
N ARG A 91 -10.78 4.66 -31.45
CA ARG A 91 -9.46 4.74 -30.79
C ARG A 91 -9.08 3.41 -30.16
N ILE A 92 -10.03 2.73 -29.52
CA ILE A 92 -9.84 1.40 -28.93
C ILE A 92 -9.51 0.36 -30.00
N LEU A 93 -10.17 0.38 -31.16
CA LEU A 93 -9.92 -0.60 -32.23
C LEU A 93 -8.61 -0.40 -33.00
N LYS A 94 -7.94 0.74 -32.83
CA LYS A 94 -6.66 1.07 -33.50
C LYS A 94 -5.44 0.93 -32.59
N GLY A 95 -5.65 0.69 -31.29
CA GLY A 95 -4.61 0.28 -30.34
C GLY A 95 -4.56 -1.24 -30.26
#